data_AF-A0A970QTN6-F1
#
_entry.id   AF-A0A970QTN6-F1
#
_cell.length_a   1.000
_cell.length_b   1.000
_cell.length_c   1.000
_cell.angle_alpha   90.00
_cell.angle_beta   90.00
_cell.angle_gamma   90.00
#
_symmetry.space_group_name_H-M   'P 1'
#
loop_
_entity.id
_entity.type
_entity.pdbx_description
1 polymer ?
#
loop_
_entity_poly.entity_id
_entity_poly.type
_entity_poly.pdbx_seq_one_letter_code
_entity_poly.pdbx_strand_id
1 'polypeptide(L)'
;MLSSKHTYIDKSITIAKGKDSCLSAGAVMVYKDKEIYATTSKTLEEDDPTAHAAVVAIRKTRAQQHVFLLNDYELYLSEKPCPMCLTAIEQAHIKKIYYLEYNKIKYMELSRNVLLNAFSLREFNAKKT
;
A
#
# COMPACT_ATOMS: atom_id res chain seq x y z
N MET A 1 -14.50 15.19 -6.69
CA MET A 1 -13.22 14.87 -6.01
C MET A 1 -13.28 13.68 -5.05
N LEU A 2 -14.42 13.38 -4.40
CA LEU A 2 -14.58 12.11 -3.63
C LEU A 2 -14.82 10.88 -4.53
N SER A 3 -15.48 11.07 -5.67
CA SER A 3 -15.85 9.98 -6.60
C SER A 3 -14.64 9.22 -7.17
N SER A 4 -13.57 9.89 -7.58
CA SER A 4 -12.38 9.25 -8.17
C SER A 4 -11.59 8.42 -7.15
N LYS A 5 -11.54 8.84 -5.88
CA LYS A 5 -10.82 8.13 -4.82
C LYS A 5 -11.49 6.80 -4.45
N HIS A 6 -12.83 6.77 -4.48
CA HIS A 6 -13.58 5.53 -4.28
C HIS A 6 -13.27 4.54 -5.42
N THR A 7 -13.19 5.02 -6.67
CA THR A 7 -12.86 4.18 -7.84
C THR A 7 -11.55 3.42 -7.67
N TYR A 8 -10.49 4.06 -7.15
CA TYR A 8 -9.19 3.40 -6.99
C TYR A 8 -9.16 2.38 -5.83
N ILE A 9 -9.87 2.64 -4.74
CA ILE A 9 -10.06 1.63 -3.68
C ILE A 9 -10.86 0.45 -4.20
N ASP A 10 -11.99 0.69 -4.86
CA ASP A 10 -12.83 -0.37 -5.40
C ASP A 10 -12.04 -1.25 -6.38
N LYS A 11 -11.21 -0.63 -7.23
CA LYS A 11 -10.30 -1.35 -8.12
C LYS A 11 -9.28 -2.19 -7.36
N SER A 12 -8.68 -1.67 -6.29
CA SER A 12 -7.76 -2.45 -5.45
C SER A 12 -8.44 -3.70 -4.87
N ILE A 13 -9.71 -3.59 -4.46
CA ILE A 13 -10.52 -4.70 -3.93
C ILE A 13 -10.83 -5.71 -5.04
N THR A 14 -11.22 -5.25 -6.23
CA THR A 14 -11.52 -6.14 -7.37
C THR A 14 -10.28 -6.94 -7.78
N ILE A 15 -9.10 -6.32 -7.82
CA ILE A 15 -7.85 -7.01 -8.15
C ILE A 15 -7.48 -8.04 -7.07
N ALA A 16 -7.70 -7.73 -5.80
CA ALA A 16 -7.50 -8.67 -4.71
C ALA A 16 -8.42 -9.89 -4.82
N LYS A 17 -9.72 -9.68 -5.10
CA LYS A 17 -10.72 -10.75 -5.26
C LYS A 17 -10.49 -11.62 -6.50
N GLY A 18 -9.79 -11.12 -7.52
CA GLY A 18 -9.46 -11.89 -8.72
C GLY A 18 -8.42 -12.99 -8.49
N LYS A 19 -7.93 -13.16 -7.26
CA LYS A 19 -6.91 -14.16 -6.91
C LYS A 19 -7.36 -14.97 -5.69
N ASP A 20 -7.61 -16.25 -5.91
CA ASP A 20 -8.00 -17.21 -4.87
C ASP A 20 -6.79 -17.62 -4.02
N SER A 21 -6.33 -16.73 -3.14
CA SER A 21 -5.28 -17.01 -2.17
C SER A 21 -5.52 -16.20 -0.89
N CYS A 22 -5.21 -16.76 0.27
CA CYS A 22 -5.32 -16.03 1.55
C CYS A 22 -4.37 -14.82 1.67
N LEU A 23 -3.44 -14.67 0.73
CA LEU A 23 -2.46 -13.58 0.65
C LEU A 23 -2.85 -12.51 -0.39
N SER A 24 -4.08 -12.54 -0.91
CA SER A 24 -4.52 -11.62 -1.96
C SER A 24 -4.85 -10.23 -1.41
N ALA A 25 -3.83 -9.37 -1.40
CA ALA A 25 -3.99 -7.93 -1.26
C ALA A 25 -3.97 -7.26 -2.64
N GLY A 26 -4.57 -6.08 -2.77
CA GLY A 26 -4.56 -5.27 -3.98
C GLY A 26 -3.97 -3.88 -3.71
N ALA A 27 -3.26 -3.35 -4.71
CA ALA A 27 -2.66 -2.02 -4.66
C ALA A 27 -2.83 -1.30 -6.00
N VAL A 28 -3.13 -0.01 -5.95
CA VAL A 28 -3.20 0.88 -7.11
C VAL A 28 -2.35 2.12 -6.83
N MET A 29 -1.40 2.39 -7.72
CA MET A 29 -0.53 3.56 -7.70
C MET A 29 -1.09 4.62 -8.64
N VAL A 30 -1.23 5.85 -8.15
CA VAL A 30 -1.82 6.98 -8.89
C VAL A 30 -0.88 8.17 -8.87
N TYR A 31 -0.80 8.90 -9.97
CA TYR A 31 -0.06 10.16 -10.08
C TYR A 31 -0.92 11.17 -10.86
N LYS A 32 -1.17 12.35 -10.29
CA LYS A 32 -2.00 13.41 -10.91
C LYS A 32 -3.34 12.86 -11.46
N ASP A 33 -4.09 12.18 -10.60
CA ASP A 33 -5.38 11.54 -10.92
C ASP A 33 -5.35 10.47 -12.02
N LYS A 34 -4.15 10.02 -12.44
CA LYS A 34 -3.97 8.95 -13.41
C LYS A 34 -3.43 7.69 -12.74
N GLU A 35 -4.07 6.56 -12.99
CA GLU A 35 -3.51 5.25 -12.61
C GLU A 35 -2.22 4.98 -13.39
N ILE A 36 -1.16 4.67 -12.64
CA ILE A 36 0.16 4.33 -13.18
C ILE A 36 0.36 2.83 -13.17
N TYR A 37 -0.04 2.17 -12.09
CA TYR A 37 0.14 0.74 -11.94
C TYR A 37 -0.90 0.16 -10.98
N ALA A 38 -1.38 -1.04 -11.25
CA ALA A 38 -2.29 -1.77 -10.37
C ALA A 38 -1.86 -3.25 -10.29
N THR A 39 -1.87 -3.82 -9.09
CA THR A 39 -1.36 -5.18 -8.86
C THR A 39 -2.00 -5.83 -7.64
N THR A 40 -1.91 -7.15 -7.61
CA THR A 40 -2.09 -7.95 -6.39
C THR A 40 -0.75 -8.36 -5.79
N SER A 41 -0.75 -8.90 -4.57
CA SER A 41 0.41 -9.56 -3.98
C SER A 41 0.92 -10.69 -4.87
N LYS A 42 2.25 -10.79 -4.98
CA LYS A 42 2.97 -11.77 -5.81
C LYS A 42 3.76 -12.79 -5.00
N THR A 43 3.58 -12.83 -3.67
CA THR A 43 4.30 -13.73 -2.75
C THR A 43 4.42 -15.17 -3.23
N LEU A 44 3.31 -15.82 -3.62
CA LEU A 44 3.34 -17.20 -4.11
C LEU A 44 3.87 -17.34 -5.55
N GLU A 45 3.69 -16.32 -6.39
CA GLU A 45 4.12 -16.36 -7.78
C GLU A 45 5.64 -16.13 -7.93
N GLU A 46 6.21 -15.31 -7.04
CA GLU A 46 7.62 -14.91 -7.05
C GLU A 46 8.45 -15.65 -5.98
N ASP A 47 7.83 -16.53 -5.17
CA ASP A 47 8.45 -17.17 -3.99
C ASP A 47 9.20 -16.16 -3.09
N ASP A 48 8.60 -14.97 -2.92
CA ASP A 48 9.19 -13.82 -2.24
C ASP A 48 8.24 -13.35 -1.12
N PRO A 49 8.59 -13.55 0.16
CA PRO A 49 7.74 -13.13 1.29
C PRO A 49 7.55 -11.61 1.35
N THR A 50 8.39 -10.81 0.66
CA THR A 50 8.28 -9.35 0.62
C THR A 50 7.38 -8.84 -0.50
N ALA A 51 6.96 -9.71 -1.44
CA ALA A 51 6.18 -9.36 -2.62
C ALA A 51 4.69 -9.10 -2.33
N HIS A 52 4.40 -8.32 -1.28
CA HIS A 52 3.09 -7.77 -0.98
C HIS A 52 2.68 -6.73 -2.02
N ALA A 53 1.37 -6.56 -2.25
CA ALA A 53 0.83 -5.66 -3.27
C ALA A 53 1.43 -4.23 -3.23
N ALA A 54 1.59 -3.64 -2.03
CA ALA A 54 2.20 -2.31 -1.86
C ALA A 54 3.67 -2.26 -2.33
N VAL A 55 4.48 -3.25 -1.95
CA VAL A 55 5.90 -3.34 -2.31
C VAL A 55 6.05 -3.58 -3.81
N VAL A 56 5.25 -4.49 -4.37
CA VAL A 56 5.22 -4.76 -5.82
C VAL A 56 4.82 -3.50 -6.59
N ALA A 57 3.79 -2.78 -6.13
CA ALA A 57 3.36 -1.53 -6.76
C ALA A 57 4.47 -0.47 -6.78
N ILE A 58 5.19 -0.28 -5.67
CA ILE A 58 6.35 0.61 -5.59
C ILE A 58 7.44 0.20 -6.58
N ARG A 59 7.87 -1.08 -6.53
CA ARG A 59 8.94 -1.61 -7.39
C ARG A 59 8.62 -1.43 -8.86
N LYS A 60 7.41 -1.81 -9.28
CA LYS A 60 6.98 -1.75 -10.69
C LYS A 60 6.76 -0.31 -11.16
N THR A 61 6.18 0.56 -10.33
CA THR A 61 6.02 1.98 -10.66
C THR A 61 7.37 2.65 -10.90
N ARG A 62 8.34 2.45 -10.01
CA ARG A 62 9.70 3.04 -10.16
C ARG A 62 10.39 2.53 -11.41
N ALA A 63 10.28 1.24 -11.71
CA ALA A 63 10.84 0.63 -12.91
C ALA A 63 10.21 1.19 -14.20
N GLN A 64 8.89 1.36 -14.23
CA GLN A 64 8.15 1.85 -15.41
C GLN A 64 8.31 3.36 -15.64
N GLN A 65 8.35 4.14 -14.58
CA GLN A 65 8.41 5.61 -14.66
C GLN A 65 9.85 6.14 -14.65
N HIS A 66 10.84 5.27 -14.40
CA HIS A 66 12.26 5.63 -14.25
C HIS A 66 12.49 6.72 -13.19
N VAL A 67 11.78 6.62 -12.05
CA VAL A 67 11.88 7.58 -10.93
C VAL A 67 12.41 6.91 -9.66
N PHE A 68 13.19 7.66 -8.88
CA PHE A 68 13.74 7.17 -7.61
C PHE A 68 12.78 7.41 -6.44
N LEU A 69 12.14 8.57 -6.37
CA LEU A 69 11.21 8.95 -5.31
C LEU A 69 9.79 9.13 -5.85
N LEU A 70 8.78 8.80 -5.04
CA LEU A 70 7.36 8.83 -5.40
C LEU A 70 6.58 9.88 -4.58
N ASN A 71 7.19 11.03 -4.27
CA ASN A 71 6.63 12.08 -3.40
C ASN A 71 5.20 12.52 -3.74
N ASP A 72 4.91 12.64 -5.03
CA ASP A 72 3.64 13.16 -5.56
C ASP A 72 2.66 12.04 -5.96
N TYR A 73 3.00 10.80 -5.66
CA TYR A 73 2.16 9.64 -5.93
C TYR A 73 1.23 9.38 -4.75
N GLU A 74 0.07 8.81 -5.06
CA GLU A 74 -0.92 8.35 -4.10
C GLU A 74 -1.04 6.83 -4.21
N LEU A 75 -1.08 6.16 -3.05
CA LEU A 75 -1.18 4.70 -2.99
C LEU A 75 -2.52 4.28 -2.39
N TYR A 76 -3.26 3.46 -3.12
CA TYR A 76 -4.56 2.92 -2.73
C TYR A 76 -4.42 1.43 -2.47
N LEU A 77 -4.84 0.97 -1.29
CA LEU A 77 -4.69 -0.41 -0.84
C LEU A 77 -6.04 -1.02 -0.47
N SER A 78 -6.23 -2.30 -0.80
CA SER A 78 -7.45 -3.04 -0.44
C SER A 78 -7.56 -3.30 1.06
N GLU A 79 -6.48 -3.10 1.81
CA GLU A 79 -6.37 -3.31 3.25
C GLU A 79 -5.30 -2.41 3.85
N LYS A 80 -5.29 -2.29 5.18
CA LYS A 80 -4.28 -1.53 5.92
C LYS A 80 -2.87 -2.10 5.67
N PRO A 81 -1.86 -1.25 5.36
CA PRO A 81 -0.50 -1.74 5.14
C PRO A 81 0.09 -2.35 6.42
N CYS A 82 0.75 -3.50 6.29
CA CYS A 82 1.54 -4.09 7.38
C CYS A 82 2.81 -3.26 7.66
N PRO A 83 3.51 -3.47 8.79
CA PRO A 83 4.70 -2.69 9.13
C PRO A 83 5.79 -2.68 8.05
N MET A 84 6.07 -3.83 7.42
CA MET A 84 7.02 -3.94 6.31
C MET A 84 6.62 -3.03 5.14
N CYS A 85 5.36 -3.11 4.70
CA CYS A 85 4.85 -2.28 3.62
C CYS A 85 4.91 -0.79 3.99
N LEU A 86 4.56 -0.44 5.24
CA LEU A 86 4.58 0.94 5.70
C LEU A 86 5.99 1.55 5.63
N THR A 87 7.02 0.80 6.05
CA THR A 87 8.42 1.22 5.92
C THR A 87 8.83 1.34 4.45
N ALA A 88 8.43 0.38 3.60
CA ALA A 88 8.74 0.46 2.17
C ALA A 88 8.10 1.70 1.49
N ILE A 89 6.86 2.04 1.88
CA ILE A 89 6.15 3.24 1.43
C ILE A 89 6.88 4.51 1.88
N GLU A 90 7.37 4.54 3.12
CA GLU A 90 8.16 5.65 3.67
C GLU A 90 9.48 5.83 2.90
N GLN A 91 10.22 4.75 2.67
CA GLN A 91 11.46 4.75 1.89
C GLN A 91 11.24 5.11 0.41
N ALA A 92 10.03 4.92 -0.10
CA ALA A 92 9.62 5.38 -1.42
C ALA A 92 9.14 6.86 -1.44
N HIS A 93 9.07 7.51 -0.27
CA HIS A 93 8.59 8.86 -0.05
C HIS A 93 7.12 9.10 -0.42
N ILE A 94 6.29 8.06 -0.43
CA ILE A 94 4.85 8.22 -0.70
C ILE A 94 4.18 8.74 0.58
N LYS A 95 3.56 9.93 0.49
CA LYS A 95 2.90 10.55 1.65
C LYS A 95 1.42 10.22 1.77
N LYS A 96 0.73 9.99 0.66
CA LYS A 96 -0.73 9.85 0.65
C LYS A 96 -1.13 8.41 0.45
N ILE A 97 -1.74 7.82 1.47
CA ILE A 97 -2.17 6.43 1.47
C ILE A 97 -3.66 6.37 1.74
N TYR A 98 -4.39 5.64 0.92
CA TYR A 98 -5.79 5.29 1.15
C TYR A 98 -5.89 3.79 1.31
N TYR A 99 -6.67 3.32 2.27
CA TYR A 99 -6.82 1.90 2.52
C TYR A 99 -8.18 1.55 3.10
N LEU A 100 -8.57 0.27 3.01
CA LEU A 100 -9.76 -0.23 3.66
C LEU A 100 -9.46 -0.75 5.07
N GLU A 101 -10.29 -0.37 6.05
CA GLU A 101 -10.26 -0.89 7.41
C GLU A 101 -11.70 -1.05 7.92
N TYR A 102 -12.11 -2.26 8.28
CA TYR A 102 -13.48 -2.58 8.69
C TYR A 102 -14.55 -2.06 7.70
N ASN A 103 -14.38 -2.33 6.40
CA ASN A 103 -15.24 -1.86 5.31
C ASN A 103 -15.40 -0.33 5.21
N LYS A 104 -14.47 0.44 5.81
CA LYS A 104 -14.43 1.89 5.71
C LYS A 104 -13.15 2.33 5.02
N ILE A 105 -13.28 3.26 4.09
CA ILE A 105 -12.12 3.90 3.47
C ILE A 105 -11.48 4.83 4.50
N LYS A 106 -10.18 4.63 4.71
CA LYS A 106 -9.34 5.43 5.58
C LYS A 106 -8.28 6.13 4.73
N TYR A 107 -7.86 7.30 5.22
CA TYR A 107 -6.74 8.05 4.68
C TYR A 107 -5.66 8.17 5.75
N MET A 108 -4.42 8.03 5.34
CA MET A 108 -3.25 8.30 6.14
C MET A 108 -2.31 9.19 5.35
N GLU A 109 -1.93 10.31 5.97
CA GLU A 109 -0.78 11.08 5.54
C GLU A 109 0.45 10.58 6.30
N LEU A 110 1.36 9.93 5.59
CA LEU A 110 2.53 9.34 6.19
C LEU A 110 3.51 10.44 6.59
N SER A 111 3.84 10.45 7.87
CA SER A 111 4.86 11.30 8.47
C SER A 111 5.74 10.47 9.38
N ARG A 112 6.93 10.99 9.71
CA ARG A 112 7.85 10.33 10.66
C ARG A 112 7.16 9.99 11.99
N ASN A 113 6.26 10.85 12.47
CA ASN A 113 5.51 10.61 13.71
C ASN A 113 4.51 9.46 13.56
N VAL A 114 3.81 9.38 12.42
CA VAL A 114 2.90 8.25 12.13
C VAL A 114 3.67 6.94 12.06
N LEU A 115 4.86 6.95 11.44
CA LEU A 115 5.75 5.80 11.37
C LEU A 115 6.20 5.34 12.77
N LEU A 116 6.70 6.27 13.59
CA LEU A 116 7.15 5.99 14.96
C LEU A 116 6.01 5.42 15.84
N ASN A 117 4.79 5.94 15.69
CA ASN A 117 3.61 5.42 16.37
C ASN A 117 3.20 4.02 15.89
N ALA A 118 3.40 3.71 14.61
CA ALA A 118 3.12 2.37 14.08
C ALA A 118 4.11 1.33 14.63
N PHE A 119 5.38 1.70 14.81
CA PHE A 119 6.41 0.83 15.37
C PHE A 119 6.29 0.64 16.88
N SER A 120 5.94 1.70 17.63
CA SER A 120 5.80 1.62 19.09
C SER A 120 4.74 0.61 19.55
N LEU A 121 3.71 0.36 18.71
CA LEU A 121 2.64 -0.59 18.99
C LEU A 121 3.03 -2.06 18.82
N ARG A 122 4.06 -2.38 18.02
CA ARG A 122 4.48 -3.78 17.79
C ARG A 122 5.78 -4.18 18.49
N GLU A 123 6.68 -3.24 18.80
CA GLU A 123 8.01 -3.60 19.32
C GLU A 123 8.31 -3.17 20.77
N PHE A 124 7.45 -2.36 21.42
CA PHE A 124 7.67 -1.97 22.83
C PHE A 124 6.48 -2.13 23.78
N ASN A 125 5.28 -2.44 23.27
CA ASN A 125 4.09 -2.76 24.07
C ASN A 125 3.72 -4.25 24.05
N ALA A 126 4.67 -5.12 23.70
CA ALA A 126 4.65 -6.45 24.28
C ALA A 126 4.76 -6.24 25.79
N LYS A 127 3.62 -6.34 26.49
CA LYS A 127 3.59 -6.41 27.95
C LYS A 127 4.77 -7.29 28.37
N LYS A 128 5.67 -6.75 29.20
CA LYS A 128 6.58 -7.57 30.00
C LYS A 128 5.71 -8.61 30.71
N THR A 129 5.65 -9.81 30.16
CA THR A 129 5.23 -11.01 30.87
C THR A 129 6.32 -11.36 31.87
#